data_AF-A0A6M2DGJ2-F1
#
_entry.id   AF-A0A6M2DGJ2-F1
#
_cell.length_a   1.000
_cell.length_b   1.000
_cell.length_c   1.000
_cell.angle_alpha   90.00
_cell.angle_beta   90.00
_cell.angle_gamma   90.00
#
_symmetry.space_group_name_H-M   'P 1'
#
loop_
_entity.id
_entity.type
_entity.pdbx_description
1 polymer ?
#
loop_
_entity_poly.entity_id
_entity_poly.type
_entity_poly.pdbx_seq_one_letter_code
_entity_poly.pdbx_strand_id
1 'polypeptide(L)'
;VLVFSEGKSILDIKHQVPLEIDEKIRDNFENILPAVKHFLNSETMDLIRCYLTAAKYSDFEVSTDMHEIIENDFVNLLQQSGITPDDLHSYLTLARLYSLSRGLKSLTKSSWEAVKVLEDKRRSRIKSPR
;
A
#
# COMPACT_ATOMS: atom_id res chain seq x y z
N VAL A 1 15.50 1.53 -2.21
CA VAL A 1 15.76 2.74 -3.02
C VAL A 1 14.45 3.10 -3.69
N LEU A 2 13.95 4.31 -3.49
CA LEU A 2 12.74 4.79 -4.16
C LEU A 2 13.20 5.53 -5.43
N VAL A 3 12.80 5.02 -6.60
CA VAL A 3 13.24 5.53 -7.90
C VAL A 3 12.05 6.21 -8.56
N PHE A 4 12.18 7.50 -8.84
CA PHE A 4 11.26 8.24 -9.70
C PHE A 4 11.89 8.30 -11.09
N SER A 5 11.49 7.42 -12.01
CA SER A 5 11.97 7.45 -13.40
C SER A 5 10.79 7.50 -14.37
N GLU A 6 10.92 8.34 -15.40
CA GLU A 6 9.98 8.36 -16.54
C GLU A 6 10.25 7.21 -17.53
N GLY A 7 11.47 6.65 -17.52
CA GLY A 7 11.88 5.52 -18.36
C GLY A 7 11.96 4.18 -17.62
N LYS A 8 12.12 3.09 -18.39
CA LYS A 8 12.29 1.72 -17.84
C LYS A 8 13.58 1.66 -17.01
N SER A 9 13.44 1.34 -15.72
CA SER A 9 14.57 1.19 -14.81
C SER A 9 15.52 0.08 -15.27
N ILE A 10 16.83 0.35 -15.17
CA ILE A 10 17.90 -0.62 -15.41
C ILE A 10 18.03 -1.60 -14.21
N LEU A 11 17.55 -1.17 -13.04
CA LEU A 11 17.51 -2.00 -11.83
C LEU A 11 16.28 -2.89 -11.82
N ASP A 12 16.45 -4.10 -11.29
CA ASP A 12 15.35 -5.02 -11.05
C ASP A 12 14.39 -4.44 -9.99
N ILE A 13 13.16 -4.10 -10.43
CA ILE A 13 12.11 -3.53 -9.58
C ILE A 13 11.10 -4.63 -9.28
N LYS A 14 11.15 -5.15 -8.04
CA LYS A 14 10.20 -6.18 -7.57
C LYS A 14 8.76 -5.67 -7.42
N HIS A 15 8.59 -4.39 -7.07
CA HIS A 15 7.28 -3.80 -6.83
C HIS A 15 7.16 -2.43 -7.51
N GLN A 16 6.31 -2.35 -8.54
CA GLN A 16 5.95 -1.09 -9.19
C GLN A 16 4.66 -0.55 -8.59
N VAL A 17 4.65 0.73 -8.21
CA VAL A 17 3.47 1.42 -7.67
C VAL A 17 3.17 2.64 -8.54
N PRO A 18 2.48 2.46 -9.69
CA PRO A 18 2.11 3.59 -10.52
C PRO A 18 1.13 4.50 -9.79
N LEU A 19 1.41 5.80 -9.81
CA LEU A 19 0.55 6.82 -9.24
C LEU A 19 -0.51 7.24 -10.27
N GLU A 20 -1.75 7.31 -9.79
CA GLU A 20 -2.86 7.94 -10.49
C GLU A 20 -2.88 9.41 -10.08
N ILE A 21 -2.84 10.29 -11.09
CA ILE A 21 -2.87 11.74 -10.86
C ILE A 21 -4.33 12.12 -10.75
N ASP A 22 -4.71 12.74 -9.63
CA ASP A 22 -6.00 13.41 -9.54
C ASP A 22 -5.92 14.71 -10.33
N GLU A 23 -6.62 14.74 -11.47
CA GLU A 23 -6.68 15.88 -12.38
C GLU A 23 -7.06 17.18 -11.65
N LYS A 24 -7.95 17.11 -10.65
CA LYS A 24 -8.38 18.28 -9.87
C LYS A 24 -7.25 18.84 -9.01
N ILE A 25 -6.41 17.95 -8.47
CA ILE A 25 -5.25 18.36 -7.67
C ILE A 25 -4.17 18.93 -8.58
N ARG A 26 -3.95 18.33 -9.76
CA ARG A 26 -2.97 18.84 -10.73
C ARG A 26 -3.30 20.27 -11.16
N ASP A 27 -4.54 20.53 -11.53
CA ASP A 27 -4.96 21.82 -12.06
C ASP A 27 -4.99 22.92 -10.98
N ASN A 28 -5.09 22.53 -9.70
CA ASN A 28 -5.14 23.43 -8.56
C ASN A 28 -3.92 23.33 -7.61
N PHE A 29 -2.82 22.72 -8.08
CA PHE A 29 -1.70 22.34 -7.24
C PHE A 29 -1.06 23.55 -6.53
N GLU A 30 -0.84 24.64 -7.27
CA GLU A 30 -0.26 25.88 -6.75
C GLU A 30 -1.08 26.50 -5.60
N ASN A 31 -2.40 26.32 -5.61
CA ASN A 31 -3.28 26.84 -4.57
C ASN A 31 -3.34 25.92 -3.34
N ILE A 32 -3.15 24.62 -3.53
CA ILE A 32 -3.18 23.61 -2.44
C ILE A 32 -1.84 23.54 -1.72
N LEU A 33 -0.73 23.74 -2.45
CA LEU A 33 0.63 23.56 -1.95
C LEU A 33 0.94 24.40 -0.69
N PRO A 34 0.55 25.68 -0.56
CA PRO A 34 0.78 26.45 0.65
C PRO A 34 0.10 25.86 1.88
N ALA A 35 -1.15 25.39 1.73
CA ALA A 35 -1.90 24.76 2.82
C ALA A 35 -1.24 23.44 3.25
N VAL A 36 -0.80 22.63 2.29
CA VAL A 36 -0.06 21.38 2.57
C VAL A 36 1.25 21.66 3.29
N LYS A 37 2.03 22.66 2.85
CA LYS A 37 3.29 23.06 3.51
C LYS A 37 3.05 23.58 4.94
N HIS A 38 1.95 24.30 5.15
CA HIS A 38 1.59 24.79 6.48
C HIS A 38 1.21 23.64 7.42
N PHE A 39 0.45 22.65 6.92
CA PHE A 39 0.08 21.46 7.67
C PHE A 39 1.30 20.56 7.98
N LEU A 40 2.16 20.33 7.00
CA LEU A 40 3.40 19.55 7.10
C LEU A 40 4.56 20.39 7.68
N ASN A 41 4.28 21.12 8.76
CA ASN A 41 5.30 21.82 9.53
C ASN A 41 6.23 20.81 10.24
N SER A 42 7.31 21.31 10.85
CA SER A 42 8.32 20.44 11.50
C SER A 42 7.71 19.55 12.57
N GLU A 43 6.81 20.08 13.41
CA GLU A 43 6.18 19.35 14.51
C GLU A 43 5.31 18.19 13.98
N THR A 44 4.43 18.46 13.01
CA THR A 44 3.62 17.42 12.36
C THR A 44 4.50 16.36 11.72
N MET A 45 5.58 16.77 11.05
CA MET A 45 6.52 15.84 10.42
C MET A 45 7.24 14.96 11.45
N ASP A 46 7.59 15.51 12.61
CA ASP A 46 8.22 14.75 13.70
C ASP A 46 7.25 13.77 14.34
N LEU A 47 5.98 14.15 14.50
CA LEU A 47 4.91 13.24 14.92
C LEU A 47 4.71 12.09 13.93
N ILE A 48 4.69 12.38 12.62
CA ILE A 48 4.60 11.35 11.58
C ILE A 48 5.80 10.40 11.66
N ARG A 49 7.02 10.92 11.81
CA ARG A 49 8.24 10.10 11.93
C ARG A 49 8.19 9.22 13.19
N CYS A 50 7.77 9.78 14.32
CA CYS A 50 7.62 9.06 15.57
C CYS A 50 6.58 7.93 15.42
N TYR A 51 5.43 8.21 14.81
CA TYR A 51 4.40 7.22 14.54
C TYR A 51 4.91 6.09 13.65
N LEU A 52 5.56 6.41 12.51
CA LEU A 52 6.12 5.40 11.62
C LEU A 52 7.21 4.56 12.30
N THR A 53 8.00 5.17 13.17
CA THR A 53 9.02 4.48 13.96
C THR A 53 8.37 3.53 14.96
N ALA A 54 7.38 3.98 15.72
CA ALA A 54 6.65 3.13 16.65
C ALA A 54 5.93 1.97 15.94
N ALA A 55 5.25 2.25 14.82
CA ALA A 55 4.57 1.25 14.01
C ALA A 55 5.51 0.17 13.47
N LYS A 56 6.75 0.55 13.09
CA LYS A 56 7.78 -0.39 12.63
C LYS A 56 8.16 -1.43 13.68
N TYR A 57 8.18 -1.05 14.96
CA TYR A 57 8.52 -1.93 16.09
C TYR A 57 7.30 -2.56 16.77
N SER A 58 6.08 -2.31 16.27
CA SER A 58 4.89 -2.92 16.82
C SER A 58 4.82 -4.40 16.45
N ASP A 59 4.49 -5.22 17.43
CA ASP A 59 4.07 -6.59 17.19
C ASP A 59 2.78 -6.60 16.37
N PHE A 60 2.67 -7.59 15.49
CA PHE A 60 1.52 -7.78 14.63
C PHE A 60 1.16 -9.26 14.57
N GLU A 61 -0.10 -9.56 14.85
CA GLU A 61 -0.61 -10.93 14.88
C GLU A 61 -1.70 -11.14 13.83
N VAL A 62 -1.66 -12.28 13.17
CA VAL A 62 -2.78 -12.74 12.33
C VAL A 62 -3.60 -13.68 13.19
N SER A 63 -4.85 -13.34 13.48
CA SER A 63 -5.72 -14.22 14.27
C SER A 63 -6.03 -15.51 13.50
N THR A 64 -6.33 -16.59 14.23
CA THR A 64 -6.75 -17.87 13.65
C THR A 64 -7.96 -17.70 12.72
N ASP A 65 -8.94 -16.87 13.11
CA ASP A 65 -10.14 -16.60 12.30
C ASP A 65 -9.78 -15.98 10.93
N MET A 66 -8.71 -15.19 10.87
CA MET A 66 -8.23 -14.63 9.61
C MET A 66 -7.48 -15.65 8.76
N HIS A 67 -6.90 -16.71 9.34
CA HIS A 67 -6.21 -17.75 8.56
C HIS A 67 -7.18 -18.45 7.62
N GLU A 68 -8.35 -18.88 8.11
CA GLU A 68 -9.37 -19.53 7.26
C GLU A 68 -9.87 -18.61 6.14
N ILE A 69 -10.06 -17.32 6.44
CA ILE A 69 -10.50 -16.34 5.43
C ILE A 69 -9.41 -16.16 4.37
N ILE A 70 -8.15 -16.02 4.78
CA ILE A 70 -7.01 -15.87 3.87
C ILE A 70 -6.84 -17.10 3.00
N GLU A 71 -6.90 -18.30 3.57
CA GLU A 71 -6.72 -19.56 2.84
C GLU A 71 -7.79 -19.73 1.76
N ASN A 72 -9.06 -19.48 2.10
CA ASN A 72 -10.15 -19.54 1.14
C ASN A 72 -9.99 -18.49 0.03
N ASP A 73 -9.65 -17.26 0.39
CA ASP A 73 -9.40 -16.20 -0.60
C ASP A 73 -8.17 -16.50 -1.47
N PHE A 74 -7.15 -17.17 -0.93
CA PHE A 74 -5.96 -17.54 -1.69
C PHE A 74 -6.26 -18.52 -2.81
N VAL A 75 -7.09 -19.53 -2.56
CA VAL A 75 -7.55 -20.45 -3.60
C VAL A 75 -8.24 -19.68 -4.72
N ASN A 76 -9.10 -18.73 -4.38
CA ASN A 76 -9.80 -17.89 -5.35
C ASN A 76 -8.86 -16.96 -6.12
N LEU A 77 -7.85 -16.38 -5.46
CA LEU A 77 -6.84 -15.52 -6.09
C LEU A 77 -5.95 -16.31 -7.05
N LEU A 78 -5.49 -17.51 -6.68
CA LEU A 78 -4.69 -18.35 -7.58
C LEU A 78 -5.44 -18.81 -8.83
N GLN A 79 -6.77 -18.91 -8.77
CA GLN A 79 -7.59 -19.21 -9.94
C GLN A 79 -7.62 -18.04 -10.94
N GLN A 80 -7.24 -16.82 -10.52
CA GLN A 80 -7.13 -15.68 -11.41
C GLN A 80 -5.82 -15.75 -12.21
N SER A 81 -5.90 -15.42 -13.49
CA SER A 81 -4.73 -15.45 -14.38
C SER A 81 -3.67 -14.41 -13.95
N GLY A 82 -2.45 -14.88 -13.72
CA GLY A 82 -1.29 -14.03 -13.40
C GLY A 82 -1.13 -13.70 -11.91
N ILE A 83 -1.64 -14.54 -11.00
CA ILE A 83 -1.26 -14.55 -9.59
C ILE A 83 -0.31 -15.71 -9.34
N THR A 84 0.83 -15.43 -8.72
CA THR A 84 1.86 -16.40 -8.35
C THR A 84 1.89 -16.61 -6.83
N PRO A 85 2.48 -17.72 -6.32
CA PRO A 85 2.69 -17.90 -4.89
C PRO A 85 3.49 -16.77 -4.22
N ASP A 86 4.44 -16.15 -4.93
CA ASP A 86 5.20 -14.99 -4.45
C ASP A 86 4.31 -13.75 -4.25
N ASP A 87 3.23 -13.63 -5.05
CA ASP A 87 2.24 -12.57 -4.85
C ASP A 87 1.51 -12.75 -3.52
N LEU A 88 1.24 -13.98 -3.06
CA LEU A 88 0.59 -14.20 -1.76
C LEU A 88 1.41 -13.61 -0.62
N HIS A 89 2.71 -13.89 -0.59
CA HIS A 89 3.60 -13.29 0.41
C HIS A 89 3.57 -11.76 0.35
N SER A 90 3.45 -11.19 -0.86
CA SER A 90 3.30 -9.75 -1.06
C SER A 90 1.96 -9.24 -0.52
N TYR A 91 0.84 -9.92 -0.75
CA TYR A 91 -0.48 -9.60 -0.21
C TYR A 91 -0.49 -9.62 1.33
N LEU A 92 0.09 -10.66 1.95
CA LEU A 92 0.17 -10.77 3.41
C LEU A 92 1.05 -9.68 4.02
N THR A 93 2.18 -9.39 3.37
CA THR A 93 3.06 -8.28 3.78
C THR A 93 2.32 -6.94 3.69
N LEU A 94 1.59 -6.71 2.59
CA LEU A 94 0.79 -5.51 2.38
C LEU A 94 -0.34 -5.40 3.41
N ALA A 95 -1.04 -6.49 3.71
CA ALA A 95 -2.08 -6.56 4.74
C ALA A 95 -1.56 -6.18 6.13
N ARG A 96 -0.38 -6.69 6.50
CA ARG A 96 0.32 -6.30 7.73
C ARG A 96 0.66 -4.82 7.73
N LEU A 97 1.31 -4.32 6.68
CA LEU A 97 1.72 -2.92 6.59
C LEU A 97 0.51 -1.96 6.60
N TYR A 98 -0.55 -2.31 5.88
CA TYR A 98 -1.80 -1.54 5.86
C TYR A 98 -2.43 -1.46 7.25
N SER A 99 -2.53 -2.59 7.95
CA SER A 99 -3.10 -2.65 9.30
C SER A 99 -2.26 -1.85 10.31
N LEU A 100 -0.93 -2.01 10.28
CA LEU A 100 0.00 -1.26 11.12
C LEU A 100 -0.07 0.25 10.84
N SER A 101 -0.21 0.65 9.58
CA SER A 101 -0.34 2.07 9.22
C SER A 101 -1.58 2.73 9.84
N ARG A 102 -2.60 1.92 10.17
CA ARG A 102 -3.86 2.32 10.81
C ARG A 102 -3.84 2.16 12.33
N GLY A 103 -2.72 1.76 12.91
CA GLY A 103 -2.57 1.54 14.36
C GLY A 103 -3.17 0.23 14.85
N LEU A 104 -3.51 -0.69 13.93
CA LEU A 104 -4.03 -2.01 14.30
C LEU A 104 -2.88 -2.96 14.61
N LYS A 105 -3.06 -3.77 15.66
CA LYS A 105 -2.11 -4.83 16.06
C LYS A 105 -2.44 -6.21 15.50
N SER A 106 -3.61 -6.34 14.90
CA SER A 106 -4.04 -7.59 14.26
C SER A 106 -4.72 -7.34 12.93
N LEU A 107 -4.68 -8.36 12.07
CA LEU A 107 -5.38 -8.31 10.80
C LEU A 107 -6.89 -8.41 11.03
N THR A 108 -7.65 -7.53 10.38
CA THR A 108 -9.11 -7.55 10.38
C THR A 108 -9.63 -7.83 8.98
N LYS A 109 -10.84 -8.40 8.88
CA LYS A 109 -11.49 -8.66 7.59
C LYS A 109 -11.60 -7.40 6.72
N SER A 110 -11.96 -6.27 7.32
CA SER A 110 -12.04 -4.97 6.61
C SER A 110 -10.67 -4.53 6.07
N SER A 111 -9.59 -4.73 6.84
CA SER A 111 -8.24 -4.38 6.38
C SER A 111 -7.78 -5.30 5.25
N TRP A 112 -8.13 -6.59 5.31
CA TRP A 112 -7.85 -7.55 4.25
C TRP A 112 -8.58 -7.20 2.95
N GLU A 113 -9.88 -6.90 3.02
CA GLU A 113 -10.67 -6.47 1.86
C GLU A 113 -10.11 -5.18 1.24
N ALA A 114 -9.73 -4.21 2.08
CA ALA A 114 -9.12 -2.97 1.61
C ALA A 114 -7.80 -3.21 0.86
N VAL A 115 -6.99 -4.17 1.33
CA VAL A 115 -5.74 -4.55 0.65
C VAL A 115 -5.99 -5.21 -0.69
N LYS A 116 -7.00 -6.09 -0.82
CA LYS A 116 -7.39 -6.66 -2.12
C LYS A 116 -7.73 -5.56 -3.14
N VAL A 117 -8.56 -4.60 -2.74
CA VAL A 117 -8.91 -3.45 -3.59
C VAL A 117 -7.69 -2.59 -3.94
N LEU A 118 -6.79 -2.36 -3.00
CA LEU A 118 -5.58 -1.56 -3.22
C LEU A 118 -4.65 -2.23 -4.24
N GLU A 119 -4.49 -3.54 -4.14
CA GLU A 119 -3.65 -4.32 -5.04
C GLU A 119 -4.26 -4.47 -6.44
N ASP A 120 -5.58 -4.62 -6.53
CA ASP A 120 -6.31 -4.60 -7.81
C ASP A 120 -6.12 -3.26 -8.55
N LYS A 121 -6.20 -2.14 -7.82
CA LYS A 121 -5.91 -0.80 -8.38
C LYS A 121 -4.46 -0.68 -8.83
N ARG A 122 -3.50 -1.21 -8.08
CA ARG A 122 -2.09 -1.19 -8.48
C ARG A 122 -1.89 -1.99 -9.78
N ARG A 123 -2.45 -3.20 -9.85
CA ARG A 123 -2.35 -4.10 -11.00
C ARG A 123 -3.03 -3.51 -12.24
N SER A 124 -4.19 -2.86 -12.10
CA SER A 124 -4.87 -2.20 -13.22
C SER A 124 -4.04 -1.07 -13.82
N ARG A 125 -3.35 -0.28 -12.98
CA ARG A 125 -2.44 0.79 -13.43
C ARG A 125 -1.17 0.28 -14.09
N ILE A 126 -0.72 -0.95 -13.80
CA ILE A 126 0.40 -1.57 -14.51
C ILE A 126 -0.03 -2.04 -15.90
N LYS A 127 -1.25 -2.58 -16.02
CA LYS A 127 -1.81 -3.06 -17.28
C LYS A 127 -2.22 -1.95 -18.23
N SER A 128 -2.52 -0.76 -17.70
CA SER A 128 -2.78 0.45 -18.48
C SER A 128 -1.46 1.20 -18.71
N PRO A 129 -0.71 0.96 -19.81
CA PRO A 129 0.44 1.79 -20.11
C PRO A 129 0.01 3.27 -20.23
N ARG A 130 0.88 4.16 -19.75
CA ARG A 130 0.77 5.60 -20.03
C ARG A 130 1.13 5.87 -21.49
#